data_AF-B6QSR6-F1
#
_entry.id   AF-B6QSR6-F1
#
_cell.length_a   1.000
_cell.length_b   1.000
_cell.length_c   1.000
_cell.angle_alpha   90.00
_cell.angle_beta   90.00
_cell.angle_gamma   90.00
#
_symmetry.space_group_name_H-M   'P 1'
#
loop_
_entity.id
_entity.type
_entity.pdbx_description
1 polymer ?
#
loop_
_entity_poly.entity_id
_entity_poly.type
_entity_poly.pdbx_seq_one_letter_code
_entity_poly.pdbx_strand_id
1 'polypeptide(L)'
;MASKFQAFALFHLLGFAGAACLSSGDQTTINSLFSSGGAGTVVQLCAGTTISVTATITFTANNQELSTSGYPTDDARAIIQPTSGSNVSMLLRGYGFDGLRVKNIQFDGLRPSLGLVEDGGATIELGQASNGIEISNIMSRNSRAWSCLHLIQGGADTPCTNVTISNNKIGPCGNEGHNSAGVPQWADGISFACRDSLIENNYIEGSTDGGIVLFGAPGTTVQGNTIISSTTDSGFGAINMVDYLYDGSYANVVVTNNTIIGQKMFNTGIAIGAFAWSFNDDVFLQGPATVTNNLISGNIPFAIGVNGWTGGLTVTGNDVSGVNSPSSNYSDANLCVTATRDLWKQSSHLAYYPTGLTGTRNLQSGFVVADGNSTNFICTTPSLPTSISYGLNELAAVPNTVLANLHNSIITQYQGDNNIVTYNTSTGDYVAVWSSGHTSTVCESDASACSCNFQGDGNWVTYVSGAPQFATHTENAGKLLTFLNKSPWIQITNSAGALVWDTTDTS
;
A
#
# COMPACT_ATOMS: atom_id res chain seq x y z
N MET A 1 19.38 69.25 55.95
CA MET A 1 18.26 68.81 55.07
C MET A 1 18.89 68.36 53.76
N ALA A 2 18.71 67.08 53.44
CA ALA A 2 19.48 66.34 52.45
C ALA A 2 19.01 66.57 51.01
N SER A 3 19.96 66.68 50.08
CA SER A 3 19.77 66.69 48.63
C SER A 3 19.43 65.29 48.13
N LYS A 4 18.37 65.14 47.32
CA LYS A 4 18.04 63.90 46.63
C LYS A 4 18.63 63.90 45.22
N PHE A 5 19.58 62.99 44.98
CA PHE A 5 20.01 62.54 43.66
C PHE A 5 18.92 61.64 43.06
N GLN A 6 18.50 61.93 41.83
CA GLN A 6 17.70 61.02 40.99
C GLN A 6 18.66 60.15 40.17
N ALA A 7 18.63 58.84 40.41
CA ALA A 7 19.29 57.85 39.59
C ALA A 7 18.37 57.46 38.42
N PHE A 8 18.84 57.68 37.19
CA PHE A 8 18.25 57.11 35.98
C PHE A 8 18.58 55.61 35.93
N ALA A 9 17.55 54.75 35.98
CA ALA A 9 17.70 53.33 35.73
C ALA A 9 17.80 53.09 34.22
N LEU A 10 19.00 52.73 33.76
CA LEU A 10 19.27 52.32 32.38
C LEU A 10 18.79 50.86 32.22
N PHE A 11 17.56 50.67 31.74
CA PHE A 11 17.08 49.35 31.30
C PHE A 11 17.96 48.88 30.14
N HIS A 12 18.76 47.83 30.39
CA HIS A 12 19.43 47.12 29.32
C HIS A 12 18.35 46.36 28.52
N LEU A 13 18.12 46.78 27.28
CA LEU A 13 17.55 45.89 26.27
C LEU A 13 18.53 44.73 26.09
N LEU A 14 18.26 43.61 26.74
CA LEU A 14 18.81 42.32 26.33
C LEU A 14 18.19 42.01 24.97
N GLY A 15 18.87 42.41 23.90
CA GLY A 15 18.60 41.88 22.58
C GLY A 15 18.77 40.37 22.63
N PHE A 16 17.68 39.63 22.43
CA PHE A 16 17.77 38.23 22.06
C PHE A 16 18.50 38.19 20.71
N ALA A 17 19.81 37.91 20.74
CA ALA A 17 20.50 37.42 19.57
C ALA A 17 19.78 36.11 19.20
N GLY A 18 18.91 36.15 18.21
CA GLY A 18 18.30 34.94 17.66
C GLY A 18 19.44 34.00 17.31
N ALA A 19 19.43 32.79 17.88
CA ALA A 19 20.42 31.79 17.54
C ALA A 19 20.43 31.65 16.02
N ALA A 20 21.61 31.87 15.41
CA ALA A 20 21.75 31.76 13.97
C ALA A 20 21.33 30.35 13.55
N CYS A 21 20.54 30.24 12.48
CA CYS A 21 20.16 28.95 11.92
C CYS A 21 21.40 28.17 11.46
N LEU A 22 21.29 26.84 11.43
CA LEU A 22 22.34 25.95 10.97
C LEU A 22 22.35 25.90 9.45
N SER A 23 23.39 26.45 8.81
CA SER A 23 23.55 26.44 7.35
C SER A 23 24.32 25.23 6.81
N SER A 24 25.02 24.51 7.69
CA SER A 24 25.87 23.37 7.35
C SER A 24 26.05 22.47 8.57
N GLY A 25 26.37 21.20 8.36
CA GLY A 25 26.58 20.22 9.41
C GLY A 25 26.01 18.87 8.99
N ASP A 26 25.84 18.00 9.97
CA ASP A 26 25.33 16.64 9.84
C ASP A 26 24.48 16.28 11.06
N GLN A 27 24.07 15.02 11.18
CA GLN A 27 23.36 14.54 12.36
C GLN A 27 24.16 14.70 13.66
N THR A 28 25.50 14.61 13.63
CA THR A 28 26.34 14.75 14.82
C THR A 28 26.20 16.15 15.39
N THR A 29 26.18 17.15 14.50
CA THR A 29 26.01 18.56 14.86
C THR A 29 24.62 18.78 15.49
N ILE A 30 23.57 18.32 14.83
CA ILE A 30 22.17 18.48 15.30
C ILE A 30 21.94 17.75 16.62
N ASN A 31 22.39 16.49 16.74
CA ASN A 31 22.26 15.69 17.95
C ASN A 31 23.02 16.31 19.13
N SER A 32 24.18 16.92 18.86
CA SER A 32 24.94 17.64 19.89
C SER A 32 24.19 18.87 20.40
N LEU A 33 23.49 19.59 19.52
CA LEU A 33 22.65 20.73 19.92
C LEU A 33 21.45 20.28 20.77
N PHE A 34 20.74 19.22 20.36
CA PHE A 34 19.66 18.67 21.19
C PHE A 34 20.13 18.17 22.54
N SER A 35 21.21 17.39 22.56
CA SER A 35 21.74 16.81 23.81
C SER A 35 22.24 17.88 24.77
N SER A 36 22.98 18.89 24.28
CA SER A 36 23.53 19.95 25.12
C SER A 36 22.51 21.00 25.56
N GLY A 37 21.53 21.33 24.70
CA GLY A 37 20.48 22.28 25.02
C GLY A 37 19.39 21.70 25.92
N GLY A 38 19.13 20.40 25.84
CA GLY A 38 18.14 19.71 26.66
C GLY A 38 16.69 20.09 26.30
N ALA A 39 15.81 20.07 27.30
CA ALA A 39 14.38 20.29 27.10
C ALA A 39 14.07 21.68 26.55
N GLY A 40 13.15 21.77 25.59
CA GLY A 40 12.76 23.03 24.95
C GLY A 40 13.74 23.55 23.88
N THR A 41 14.81 22.81 23.58
CA THR A 41 15.78 23.23 22.57
C THR A 41 15.15 23.27 21.19
N VAL A 42 15.31 24.41 20.51
CA VAL A 42 14.93 24.59 19.10
C VAL A 42 16.20 24.57 18.26
N VAL A 43 16.30 23.59 17.36
CA VAL A 43 17.34 23.55 16.32
C VAL A 43 16.70 23.97 15.00
N GLN A 44 17.07 25.15 14.54
CA GLN A 44 16.63 25.67 13.24
C GLN A 44 17.69 25.48 12.17
N LEU A 45 17.32 24.92 11.03
CA LEU A 45 18.13 24.90 9.81
C LEU A 45 17.86 26.16 8.99
N CYS A 46 18.86 26.67 8.28
CA CYS A 46 18.63 27.82 7.40
C CYS A 46 17.77 27.43 6.19
N ALA A 47 16.93 28.36 5.71
CA ALA A 47 16.13 28.14 4.52
C ALA A 47 17.00 27.79 3.30
N GLY A 48 16.53 26.85 2.48
CA GLY A 48 17.18 26.39 1.26
C GLY A 48 18.43 25.53 1.46
N THR A 49 18.80 25.17 2.69
CA THR A 49 19.97 24.34 2.93
C THR A 49 19.64 22.85 2.88
N THR A 50 20.62 22.06 2.46
CA THR A 50 20.56 20.60 2.51
C THR A 50 21.55 20.09 3.54
N ILE A 51 21.07 19.36 4.54
CA ILE A 51 21.87 18.64 5.52
C ILE A 51 21.92 17.17 5.11
N SER A 52 23.11 16.71 4.72
CA SER A 52 23.33 15.30 4.40
C SER A 52 23.73 14.54 5.65
N VAL A 53 23.09 13.39 5.91
CA VAL A 53 23.32 12.59 7.12
C VAL A 53 23.79 11.18 6.80
N THR A 54 24.61 10.62 7.69
CA THR A 54 25.04 9.21 7.63
C THR A 54 24.46 8.37 8.76
N ALA A 55 23.79 9.01 9.73
CA ALA A 55 23.06 8.39 10.84
C ALA A 55 21.81 9.23 11.19
N THR A 56 20.95 8.69 12.05
CA THR A 56 19.68 9.30 12.46
C THR A 56 19.86 10.53 13.36
N ILE A 57 19.06 11.58 13.14
CA ILE A 57 18.88 12.69 14.07
C ILE A 57 17.95 12.25 15.20
N THR A 58 18.32 12.51 16.46
CA THR A 58 17.61 12.02 17.64
C THR A 58 17.22 13.19 18.55
N PHE A 59 15.92 13.34 18.81
CA PHE A 59 15.46 14.13 19.96
C PHE A 59 15.89 13.46 21.26
N THR A 60 16.30 14.26 22.24
CA THR A 60 16.89 13.78 23.50
C THR A 60 16.16 14.27 24.74
N ALA A 61 15.16 15.15 24.60
CA ALA A 61 14.39 15.69 25.72
C ALA A 61 13.03 16.24 25.28
N ASN A 62 12.15 16.46 26.26
CA ASN A 62 10.82 17.03 26.04
C ASN A 62 10.88 18.42 25.39
N ASN A 63 9.83 18.76 24.64
CA ASN A 63 9.58 20.07 24.05
C ASN A 63 10.63 20.53 23.02
N GLN A 64 11.47 19.62 22.53
CA GLN A 64 12.45 19.95 21.50
C GLN A 64 11.80 20.14 20.13
N GLU A 65 12.41 21.00 19.32
CA GLU A 65 11.94 21.32 17.98
C GLU A 65 13.05 21.19 16.94
N LEU A 66 12.74 20.55 15.82
CA LEU A 66 13.51 20.62 14.59
C LEU A 66 12.69 21.37 13.54
N SER A 67 13.24 22.48 13.03
CA SER A 67 12.53 23.29 12.04
C SER A 67 13.42 24.01 11.04
N THR A 68 12.84 24.58 9.99
CA THR A 68 13.52 25.59 9.17
C THR A 68 13.28 26.98 9.74
N SER A 69 14.33 27.79 9.83
CA SER A 69 14.24 29.17 10.28
C SER A 69 13.31 30.00 9.39
N GLY A 70 12.44 30.79 10.03
CA GLY A 70 11.40 31.55 9.36
C GLY A 70 10.14 30.74 9.00
N TYR A 71 10.12 29.43 9.24
CA TYR A 71 8.98 28.54 9.01
C TYR A 71 8.37 28.66 7.59
N PRO A 72 9.16 28.55 6.50
CA PRO A 72 8.62 28.56 5.14
C PRO A 72 7.68 27.37 4.92
N THR A 73 6.62 27.57 4.13
CA THR A 73 5.64 26.54 3.76
C THR A 73 5.83 26.05 2.31
N ASP A 74 6.80 26.61 1.59
CA ASP A 74 7.14 26.31 0.21
C ASP A 74 8.46 25.50 0.14
N ASP A 75 9.07 25.46 -1.05
CA ASP A 75 10.30 24.69 -1.29
C ASP A 75 11.56 25.34 -0.68
N ALA A 76 11.44 26.52 -0.05
CA ALA A 76 12.55 27.13 0.69
C ALA A 76 12.81 26.44 2.04
N ARG A 77 11.99 25.47 2.45
CA ARG A 77 12.27 24.61 3.61
C ARG A 77 13.63 23.93 3.45
N ALA A 78 14.40 23.83 4.55
CA ALA A 78 15.62 23.03 4.58
C ALA A 78 15.30 21.55 4.31
N ILE A 79 16.29 20.83 3.77
CA ILE A 79 16.17 19.41 3.40
C ILE A 79 17.14 18.59 4.24
N ILE A 80 16.66 17.50 4.84
CA ILE A 80 17.48 16.44 5.42
C ILE A 80 17.43 15.23 4.48
N GLN A 81 18.59 14.68 4.14
CA GLN A 81 18.69 13.51 3.25
C GLN A 81 19.90 12.63 3.59
N PRO A 82 19.90 11.33 3.23
CA PRO A 82 21.09 10.51 3.39
C PRO A 82 22.24 10.96 2.49
N THR A 83 23.48 10.78 2.95
CA THR A 83 24.67 10.86 2.09
C THR A 83 24.72 9.65 1.15
N SER A 84 25.24 9.83 -0.07
CA SER A 84 25.49 8.73 -1.00
C SER A 84 26.28 7.58 -0.35
N GLY A 85 25.85 6.34 -0.56
CA GLY A 85 26.44 5.14 0.05
C GLY A 85 26.04 4.90 1.52
N SER A 86 25.20 5.75 2.12
CA SER A 86 24.62 5.49 3.44
C SER A 86 23.49 4.45 3.37
N ASN A 87 23.35 3.65 4.43
CA ASN A 87 22.22 2.75 4.67
C ASN A 87 21.20 3.32 5.68
N VAL A 88 21.23 4.63 5.94
CA VAL A 88 20.18 5.27 6.75
C VAL A 88 18.86 5.25 6.01
N SER A 89 17.84 4.68 6.65
CA SER A 89 16.43 4.80 6.29
C SER A 89 15.71 5.82 7.17
N MET A 90 15.97 5.80 8.48
CA MET A 90 15.39 6.71 9.47
C MET A 90 16.22 7.98 9.63
N LEU A 91 15.70 9.11 9.16
CA LEU A 91 16.35 10.41 9.21
C LEU A 91 16.14 11.10 10.56
N LEU A 92 14.97 10.94 11.17
CA LEU A 92 14.61 11.55 12.45
C LEU A 92 13.94 10.54 13.37
N ARG A 93 14.32 10.55 14.65
CA ARG A 93 13.66 9.79 15.71
C ARG A 93 13.46 10.55 17.00
N GLY A 94 12.45 10.15 17.78
CA GLY A 94 12.16 10.71 19.10
C GLY A 94 11.17 9.85 19.87
N TYR A 95 11.64 9.13 20.87
CA TYR A 95 10.84 8.16 21.61
C TYR A 95 10.68 8.57 23.07
N GLY A 96 9.43 8.54 23.56
CA GLY A 96 9.14 8.73 24.98
C GLY A 96 9.34 10.17 25.45
N PHE A 97 9.24 11.15 24.55
CA PHE A 97 9.38 12.57 24.87
C PHE A 97 8.10 13.33 24.53
N ASP A 98 7.69 14.20 25.45
CA ASP A 98 6.50 15.04 25.29
C ASP A 98 6.80 16.27 24.45
N GLY A 99 5.79 16.80 23.76
CA GLY A 99 5.85 18.13 23.16
C GLY A 99 6.86 18.28 22.02
N LEU A 100 7.35 17.18 21.44
CA LEU A 100 8.28 17.23 20.30
C LEU A 100 7.63 17.96 19.11
N ARG A 101 8.40 18.79 18.42
CA ARG A 101 7.92 19.55 17.26
C ARG A 101 8.79 19.31 16.04
N VAL A 102 8.17 18.97 14.92
CA VAL A 102 8.82 18.89 13.61
C VAL A 102 8.08 19.81 12.67
N LYS A 103 8.71 20.91 12.26
CA LYS A 103 8.03 22.00 11.58
C LYS A 103 8.73 22.47 10.33
N ASN A 104 7.98 22.68 9.25
CA ASN A 104 8.45 23.45 8.10
C ASN A 104 9.81 22.96 7.57
N ILE A 105 9.99 21.66 7.41
CA ILE A 105 11.24 21.03 6.99
C ILE A 105 10.95 19.89 6.00
N GLN A 106 11.90 19.55 5.14
CA GLN A 106 11.78 18.45 4.18
C GLN A 106 12.67 17.28 4.60
N PHE A 107 12.15 16.07 4.44
CA PHE A 107 12.85 14.81 4.57
C PHE A 107 12.79 14.09 3.23
N ASP A 108 13.95 13.84 2.64
CA ASP A 108 14.06 13.10 1.39
C ASP A 108 14.91 11.86 1.62
N GLY A 109 14.27 10.69 1.60
CA GLY A 109 14.97 9.42 1.77
C GLY A 109 15.86 9.09 0.58
N LEU A 110 15.69 9.71 -0.60
CA LEU A 110 16.46 9.41 -1.81
C LEU A 110 16.38 7.95 -2.29
N ARG A 111 15.27 7.24 -2.02
CA ARG A 111 15.07 5.85 -2.49
C ARG A 111 15.30 5.64 -4.00
N PRO A 112 14.90 6.53 -4.93
CA PRO A 112 15.17 6.31 -6.37
C PRO A 112 16.66 6.17 -6.72
N SER A 113 17.56 6.80 -5.96
CA SER A 113 19.00 6.74 -6.21
C SER A 113 19.76 5.83 -5.24
N LEU A 114 19.26 5.65 -4.02
CA LEU A 114 19.93 4.87 -2.96
C LEU A 114 19.27 3.52 -2.68
N GLY A 115 18.14 3.23 -3.31
CA GLY A 115 17.39 1.99 -3.11
C GLY A 115 16.71 1.87 -1.75
N LEU A 116 15.98 0.77 -1.59
CA LEU A 116 15.38 0.31 -0.34
C LEU A 116 16.48 -0.14 0.64
N VAL A 117 16.28 0.14 1.93
CA VAL A 117 16.98 -0.48 3.05
C VAL A 117 16.03 -1.52 3.63
N GLU A 118 16.32 -2.79 3.35
CA GLU A 118 15.61 -3.91 3.97
C GLU A 118 15.75 -3.83 5.50
N ASP A 119 14.67 -4.12 6.23
CA ASP A 119 14.57 -3.99 7.69
C ASP A 119 14.82 -2.58 8.25
N GLY A 120 14.78 -1.55 7.41
CA GLY A 120 14.88 -0.16 7.84
C GLY A 120 13.65 0.33 8.60
N GLY A 121 13.82 1.32 9.49
CA GLY A 121 12.69 2.04 10.08
C GLY A 121 12.12 3.11 9.14
N ALA A 122 10.96 3.66 9.49
CA ALA A 122 10.33 4.76 8.76
C ALA A 122 11.26 5.98 8.63
N THR A 123 11.02 6.83 7.63
CA THR A 123 11.86 8.04 7.41
C THR A 123 11.87 8.96 8.64
N ILE A 124 10.72 9.09 9.29
CA ILE A 124 10.54 9.80 10.56
C ILE A 124 9.82 8.85 11.51
N GLU A 125 10.35 8.64 12.71
CA GLU A 125 9.70 7.80 13.72
C GLU A 125 9.66 8.46 15.09
N LEU A 126 8.47 8.84 15.55
CA LEU A 126 8.25 9.45 16.87
C LEU A 126 7.21 8.66 17.68
N GLY A 127 7.02 8.95 18.96
CA GLY A 127 5.92 8.38 19.76
C GLY A 127 6.40 7.68 21.03
N GLN A 128 5.88 6.49 21.30
CA GLN A 128 5.95 5.77 22.59
C GLN A 128 5.20 6.51 23.71
N ALA A 129 5.63 6.35 24.96
CA ALA A 129 5.09 7.05 26.13
C ALA A 129 5.32 8.56 26.01
N SER A 130 4.44 9.24 25.29
CA SER A 130 4.61 10.62 24.84
C SER A 130 3.27 11.33 24.72
N ASN A 131 3.28 12.64 24.90
CA ASN A 131 2.11 13.48 24.83
C ASN A 131 2.39 14.78 24.06
N GLY A 132 1.49 15.16 23.17
CA GLY A 132 1.50 16.51 22.58
C GLY A 132 2.53 16.72 21.47
N ILE A 133 2.90 15.67 20.72
CA ILE A 133 3.80 15.78 19.55
C ILE A 133 3.10 16.57 18.45
N GLU A 134 3.82 17.49 17.80
CA GLU A 134 3.34 18.29 16.68
C GLU A 134 4.22 18.07 15.44
N ILE A 135 3.60 17.67 14.34
CA ILE A 135 4.25 17.52 13.03
C ILE A 135 3.47 18.36 12.03
N SER A 136 4.05 19.47 11.59
CA SER A 136 3.31 20.40 10.74
C SER A 136 4.13 21.05 9.62
N ASN A 137 3.49 21.25 8.47
CA ASN A 137 4.06 21.89 7.29
C ASN A 137 5.34 21.22 6.77
N ILE A 138 5.55 19.92 7.05
CA ILE A 138 6.70 19.17 6.59
C ILE A 138 6.48 18.61 5.17
N MET A 139 7.58 18.24 4.51
CA MET A 139 7.56 17.29 3.40
C MET A 139 8.30 16.02 3.81
N SER A 140 7.73 14.84 3.57
CA SER A 140 8.45 13.56 3.72
C SER A 140 8.23 12.73 2.46
N ARG A 141 9.30 12.33 1.78
CA ARG A 141 9.22 11.61 0.50
C ARG A 141 10.39 10.65 0.30
N ASN A 142 10.23 9.77 -0.69
CA ASN A 142 11.22 8.80 -1.15
C ASN A 142 11.75 7.93 0.00
N SER A 143 10.85 7.50 0.90
CA SER A 143 11.22 6.67 2.05
C SER A 143 12.02 5.47 1.60
N ARG A 144 13.13 5.18 2.29
CA ARG A 144 13.96 4.01 2.01
C ARG A 144 13.48 2.76 2.73
N ALA A 145 12.34 2.81 3.41
CA ALA A 145 11.77 1.67 4.10
C ALA A 145 10.24 1.69 3.95
N TRP A 146 9.54 1.12 4.92
CA TRP A 146 8.12 0.79 4.86
C TRP A 146 7.17 1.96 5.17
N SER A 147 7.65 3.14 5.58
CA SER A 147 6.79 4.31 5.81
C SER A 147 7.54 5.65 5.70
N CYS A 148 6.86 6.70 5.23
CA CYS A 148 7.38 8.07 5.27
C CYS A 148 7.29 8.72 6.66
N LEU A 149 6.29 8.34 7.46
CA LEU A 149 6.07 8.88 8.80
C LEU A 149 5.41 7.83 9.67
N HIS A 150 6.03 7.50 10.79
CA HIS A 150 5.50 6.55 11.75
C HIS A 150 5.41 7.15 13.15
N LEU A 151 4.23 7.08 13.74
CA LEU A 151 3.99 7.38 15.16
C LEU A 151 3.75 6.08 15.91
N ILE A 152 4.77 5.61 16.62
CA ILE A 152 4.73 4.34 17.35
C ILE A 152 3.92 4.44 18.64
N GLN A 153 3.25 3.33 18.96
CA GLN A 153 2.45 3.17 20.15
C GLN A 153 3.28 3.30 21.43
N GLY A 154 2.64 3.79 22.48
CA GLY A 154 3.09 3.61 23.86
C GLY A 154 2.52 2.32 24.47
N GLY A 155 2.84 2.06 25.73
CA GLY A 155 2.20 0.99 26.49
C GLY A 155 0.73 1.30 26.80
N ALA A 156 -0.02 0.32 27.29
CA ALA A 156 -1.41 0.54 27.71
C ALA A 156 -1.52 1.60 28.83
N ASP A 157 -0.59 1.57 29.80
CA ASP A 157 -0.52 2.50 30.92
C ASP A 157 0.19 3.83 30.59
N THR A 158 1.02 3.81 29.54
CA THR A 158 1.81 4.97 29.10
C THR A 158 1.66 5.17 27.60
N PRO A 159 0.44 5.49 27.11
CA PRO A 159 0.17 5.59 25.69
C PRO A 159 0.84 6.82 25.06
N CYS A 160 1.03 6.76 23.74
CA CYS A 160 1.24 7.94 22.93
C CYS A 160 -0.10 8.69 22.79
N THR A 161 -0.16 9.98 23.10
CA THR A 161 -1.43 10.74 23.13
C THR A 161 -1.30 12.17 22.58
N ASN A 162 -2.44 12.76 22.19
CA ASN A 162 -2.53 14.19 21.82
C ASN A 162 -1.56 14.61 20.72
N VAL A 163 -1.30 13.74 19.74
CA VAL A 163 -0.44 14.05 18.59
C VAL A 163 -1.25 14.85 17.57
N THR A 164 -0.63 15.87 16.97
CA THR A 164 -1.19 16.61 15.84
C THR A 164 -0.28 16.47 14.61
N ILE A 165 -0.82 15.93 13.53
CA ILE A 165 -0.17 15.84 12.21
C ILE A 165 -0.96 16.70 11.23
N SER A 166 -0.44 17.87 10.87
CA SER A 166 -1.22 18.84 10.08
C SER A 166 -0.49 19.52 8.93
N ASN A 167 -1.20 19.75 7.82
CA ASN A 167 -0.72 20.55 6.70
C ASN A 167 0.60 20.02 6.06
N ASN A 168 0.83 18.71 6.11
CA ASN A 168 2.04 18.10 5.58
C ASN A 168 1.85 17.65 4.13
N LYS A 169 2.96 17.60 3.38
CA LYS A 169 3.03 16.94 2.07
C LYS A 169 3.81 15.63 2.20
N ILE A 170 3.13 14.49 2.01
CA ILE A 170 3.72 13.17 2.19
C ILE A 170 3.72 12.42 0.86
N GLY A 171 4.84 11.78 0.56
CA GLY A 171 5.02 10.90 -0.58
C GLY A 171 5.71 11.52 -1.80
N PRO A 172 6.07 10.69 -2.80
CA PRO A 172 5.83 9.22 -2.83
C PRO A 172 6.68 8.46 -1.80
N CYS A 173 6.21 7.32 -1.29
CA CYS A 173 6.88 6.60 -0.19
C CYS A 173 7.43 5.22 -0.58
N GLY A 174 6.80 4.53 -1.53
CA GLY A 174 7.16 3.16 -1.90
C GLY A 174 7.09 2.91 -3.40
N ASN A 175 7.28 1.65 -3.79
CA ASN A 175 7.07 1.16 -5.15
C ASN A 175 6.14 -0.05 -5.12
N GLU A 176 5.43 -0.30 -6.21
CA GLU A 176 4.60 -1.49 -6.35
C GLU A 176 5.45 -2.74 -6.58
N GLY A 177 5.08 -3.84 -5.91
CA GLY A 177 5.63 -5.17 -6.18
C GLY A 177 6.87 -5.52 -5.37
N HIS A 178 7.68 -6.42 -5.95
CA HIS A 178 8.90 -6.92 -5.34
C HIS A 178 10.11 -6.54 -6.20
N ASN A 179 11.27 -6.31 -5.57
CA ASN A 179 12.52 -6.16 -6.31
C ASN A 179 12.99 -7.51 -6.89
N SER A 180 14.11 -7.51 -7.62
CA SER A 180 14.69 -8.73 -8.22
C SER A 180 15.09 -9.82 -7.21
N ALA A 181 15.23 -9.47 -5.92
CA ALA A 181 15.51 -10.41 -4.84
C ALA A 181 14.23 -10.92 -4.16
N GLY A 182 13.04 -10.51 -4.62
CA GLY A 182 11.77 -10.88 -4.02
C GLY A 182 11.42 -10.10 -2.76
N VAL A 183 12.10 -8.97 -2.48
CA VAL A 183 11.82 -8.13 -1.31
C VAL A 183 10.65 -7.18 -1.62
N PRO A 184 9.60 -7.13 -0.76
CA PRO A 184 8.45 -6.25 -0.96
C PRO A 184 8.87 -4.78 -0.92
N GLN A 185 8.27 -3.98 -1.78
CA GLN A 185 8.66 -2.58 -1.98
C GLN A 185 7.62 -1.57 -1.50
N TRP A 186 6.52 -2.03 -0.94
CA TRP A 186 5.43 -1.16 -0.51
C TRP A 186 5.83 -0.27 0.67
N ALA A 187 5.20 0.90 0.76
CA ALA A 187 5.37 1.77 1.91
C ALA A 187 4.15 2.66 2.15
N ASP A 188 3.90 2.91 3.43
CA ASP A 188 2.88 3.81 3.91
C ASP A 188 3.26 5.28 3.72
N GLY A 189 2.24 6.13 3.59
CA GLY A 189 2.37 7.57 3.81
C GLY A 189 2.55 7.86 5.30
N ILE A 190 1.50 7.62 6.08
CA ILE A 190 1.47 7.82 7.53
C ILE A 190 1.02 6.52 8.21
N SER A 191 1.88 6.01 9.09
CA SER A 191 1.58 4.89 9.99
C SER A 191 1.36 5.46 11.39
N PHE A 192 0.22 5.20 12.02
CA PHE A 192 -0.19 5.93 13.21
C PHE A 192 -0.80 5.05 14.31
N ALA A 193 -0.19 5.08 15.49
CA ALA A 193 -0.56 4.24 16.62
C ALA A 193 -0.73 5.01 17.93
N CYS A 194 -1.03 6.32 17.88
CA CYS A 194 -1.31 7.13 19.07
C CYS A 194 -2.81 7.30 19.32
N ARG A 195 -3.17 7.80 20.50
CA ARG A 195 -4.54 7.98 20.97
C ARG A 195 -4.93 9.45 21.04
N ASP A 196 -6.23 9.74 21.05
CA ASP A 196 -6.77 11.07 21.34
C ASP A 196 -6.07 12.18 20.52
N SER A 197 -5.90 11.91 19.22
CA SER A 197 -5.01 12.67 18.34
C SER A 197 -5.73 13.24 17.12
N LEU A 198 -5.02 14.04 16.33
CA LEU A 198 -5.54 14.72 15.15
C LEU A 198 -4.60 14.55 13.95
N ILE A 199 -5.12 14.03 12.85
CA ILE A 199 -4.44 13.95 11.55
C ILE A 199 -5.27 14.74 10.55
N GLU A 200 -4.82 15.94 10.18
CA GLU A 200 -5.64 16.84 9.38
C GLU A 200 -4.96 17.61 8.26
N ASN A 201 -5.71 17.88 7.19
CA ASN A 201 -5.29 18.75 6.09
C ASN A 201 -3.95 18.35 5.46
N ASN A 202 -3.59 17.06 5.52
CA ASN A 202 -2.39 16.55 4.88
C ASN A 202 -2.68 16.24 3.41
N TYR A 203 -1.70 16.47 2.56
CA TYR A 203 -1.70 16.05 1.16
C TYR A 203 -0.76 14.85 1.01
N ILE A 204 -1.32 13.68 0.69
CA ILE A 204 -0.61 12.41 0.62
C ILE A 204 -0.74 11.89 -0.80
N GLU A 205 0.39 11.68 -1.48
CA GLU A 205 0.41 11.23 -2.88
C GLU A 205 1.43 10.11 -3.09
N GLY A 206 1.01 9.02 -3.72
CA GLY A 206 1.92 7.94 -4.12
C GLY A 206 2.46 7.09 -2.97
N SER A 207 1.65 6.85 -1.94
CA SER A 207 1.84 5.69 -1.06
C SER A 207 1.45 4.42 -1.81
N THR A 208 2.20 3.34 -1.62
CA THR A 208 1.94 2.06 -2.30
C THR A 208 1.38 1.00 -1.36
N ASP A 209 1.52 1.19 -0.05
CA ASP A 209 0.82 0.41 0.96
C ASP A 209 -0.45 1.16 1.41
N GLY A 210 -0.49 1.75 2.60
CA GLY A 210 -1.54 2.65 3.05
C GLY A 210 -1.22 4.14 2.88
N GLY A 211 -2.20 4.96 2.51
CA GLY A 211 -2.08 6.42 2.61
C GLY A 211 -1.95 6.87 4.07
N ILE A 212 -2.93 6.48 4.88
CA ILE A 212 -2.94 6.59 6.35
C ILE A 212 -3.35 5.24 6.93
N VAL A 213 -2.49 4.64 7.75
CA VAL A 213 -2.75 3.38 8.45
C VAL A 213 -2.89 3.67 9.94
N LEU A 214 -4.04 3.32 10.50
CA LEU A 214 -4.30 3.42 11.93
C LEU A 214 -4.08 2.05 12.57
N PHE A 215 -3.17 1.98 13.53
CA PHE A 215 -2.89 0.80 14.33
C PHE A 215 -3.60 0.96 15.66
N GLY A 216 -4.92 0.71 15.70
CA GLY A 216 -5.76 0.90 16.89
C GLY A 216 -5.57 2.28 17.53
N ALA A 217 -6.23 3.31 17.00
CA ALA A 217 -5.94 4.70 17.39
C ALA A 217 -7.10 5.38 18.15
N PRO A 218 -7.57 4.83 19.30
CA PRO A 218 -8.81 5.30 19.94
C PRO A 218 -8.77 6.79 20.27
N GLY A 219 -9.89 7.46 20.05
CA GLY A 219 -10.06 8.92 20.21
C GLY A 219 -9.47 9.77 19.09
N THR A 220 -8.83 9.16 18.08
CA THR A 220 -8.18 9.90 17.00
C THR A 220 -9.16 10.35 15.92
N THR A 221 -8.98 11.59 15.46
CA THR A 221 -9.71 12.16 14.32
C THR A 221 -8.79 12.29 13.11
N VAL A 222 -9.22 11.74 11.98
CA VAL A 222 -8.57 11.85 10.66
C VAL A 222 -9.48 12.68 9.75
N GLN A 223 -9.12 13.93 9.48
CA GLN A 223 -10.02 14.85 8.78
C GLN A 223 -9.40 15.77 7.73
N GLY A 224 -10.15 16.09 6.68
CA GLY A 224 -9.72 17.11 5.70
C GLY A 224 -8.48 16.73 4.89
N ASN A 225 -8.02 15.47 4.96
CA ASN A 225 -6.84 15.04 4.22
C ASN A 225 -7.19 14.79 2.74
N THR A 226 -6.24 15.03 1.85
CA THR A 226 -6.31 14.66 0.44
C THR A 226 -5.33 13.53 0.19
N ILE A 227 -5.82 12.36 -0.24
CA ILE A 227 -5.05 11.14 -0.43
C ILE A 227 -5.22 10.66 -1.87
N ILE A 228 -4.12 10.61 -2.61
CA ILE A 228 -4.11 10.36 -4.05
C ILE A 228 -3.15 9.19 -4.34
N SER A 229 -3.61 8.17 -5.06
CA SER A 229 -2.70 7.11 -5.49
C SER A 229 -1.77 7.61 -6.58
N SER A 230 -0.63 6.93 -6.77
CA SER A 230 0.34 7.30 -7.81
C SER A 230 -0.28 7.16 -9.21
N THR A 231 0.27 7.88 -10.19
CA THR A 231 -0.02 7.62 -11.62
C THR A 231 0.66 6.35 -12.13
N THR A 232 1.70 5.86 -11.45
CA THR A 232 2.56 4.76 -11.91
C THR A 232 2.49 3.51 -11.05
N ASP A 233 2.20 3.64 -9.77
CA ASP A 233 2.23 2.55 -8.78
C ASP A 233 0.86 2.39 -8.11
N SER A 234 0.40 1.16 -7.96
CA SER A 234 -0.86 0.86 -7.26
C SER A 234 -0.67 1.02 -5.74
N GLY A 235 -1.68 1.54 -5.06
CA GLY A 235 -1.75 1.56 -3.60
C GLY A 235 -2.73 0.51 -3.07
N PHE A 236 -2.45 -0.08 -1.92
CA PHE A 236 -3.38 -1.02 -1.30
C PHE A 236 -4.61 -0.31 -0.73
N GLY A 237 -4.40 0.67 0.16
CA GLY A 237 -5.50 1.39 0.81
C GLY A 237 -5.25 2.89 0.95
N ALA A 238 -6.28 3.73 0.88
CA ALA A 238 -6.10 5.15 1.18
C ALA A 238 -6.15 5.42 2.70
N ILE A 239 -7.16 4.90 3.41
CA ILE A 239 -7.24 4.93 4.87
C ILE A 239 -7.55 3.54 5.41
N ASN A 240 -6.70 3.02 6.28
CA ASN A 240 -6.80 1.65 6.78
C ASN A 240 -7.06 1.63 8.30
N MET A 241 -8.16 1.01 8.71
CA MET A 241 -8.57 0.79 10.10
C MET A 241 -8.61 -0.71 10.38
N VAL A 242 -7.45 -1.35 10.32
CA VAL A 242 -7.32 -2.80 10.11
C VAL A 242 -6.27 -3.47 11.00
N ASP A 243 -5.38 -2.70 11.63
CA ASP A 243 -4.32 -3.23 12.47
C ASP A 243 -4.72 -3.34 13.95
N TYR A 244 -4.19 -4.38 14.61
CA TYR A 244 -4.49 -4.70 16.00
C TYR A 244 -3.45 -4.07 16.95
N LEU A 245 -3.85 -3.01 17.64
CA LEU A 245 -3.19 -2.50 18.86
C LEU A 245 -4.26 -2.03 19.85
N TYR A 246 -3.85 -1.81 21.11
CA TYR A 246 -4.75 -1.39 22.19
C TYR A 246 -6.00 -2.28 22.30
N ASP A 247 -5.77 -3.60 22.30
CA ASP A 247 -6.82 -4.63 22.31
C ASP A 247 -7.83 -4.48 21.16
N GLY A 248 -7.34 -4.06 20.00
CA GLY A 248 -8.13 -3.85 18.78
C GLY A 248 -9.05 -2.63 18.85
N SER A 249 -8.83 -1.71 19.80
CA SER A 249 -9.73 -0.57 20.04
C SER A 249 -9.57 0.55 19.02
N TYR A 250 -10.70 0.94 18.44
CA TYR A 250 -10.91 2.12 17.63
C TYR A 250 -12.03 2.98 18.23
N ALA A 251 -12.25 2.86 19.54
CA ALA A 251 -13.26 3.61 20.25
C ALA A 251 -13.10 5.12 20.01
N ASN A 252 -14.19 5.75 19.55
CA ASN A 252 -14.27 7.17 19.20
C ASN A 252 -13.32 7.62 18.08
N VAL A 253 -12.86 6.70 17.23
CA VAL A 253 -12.16 7.09 15.99
C VAL A 253 -13.15 7.76 15.04
N VAL A 254 -12.72 8.88 14.45
CA VAL A 254 -13.48 9.62 13.45
C VAL A 254 -12.65 9.77 12.18
N VAL A 255 -13.18 9.32 11.04
CA VAL A 255 -12.60 9.53 9.71
C VAL A 255 -13.57 10.34 8.89
N THR A 256 -13.31 11.63 8.67
CA THR A 256 -14.30 12.53 8.08
C THR A 256 -13.77 13.59 7.13
N ASN A 257 -14.56 13.98 6.13
CA ASN A 257 -14.24 15.07 5.22
C ASN A 257 -12.90 14.88 4.48
N ASN A 258 -12.45 13.64 4.28
CA ASN A 258 -11.25 13.35 3.49
C ASN A 258 -11.61 13.23 2.01
N THR A 259 -10.69 13.61 1.13
CA THR A 259 -10.77 13.42 -0.31
C THR A 259 -9.82 12.30 -0.73
N ILE A 260 -10.35 11.25 -1.36
CA ILE A 260 -9.60 10.07 -1.80
C ILE A 260 -9.74 9.94 -3.32
N ILE A 261 -8.61 9.85 -4.02
CA ILE A 261 -8.58 9.78 -5.48
C ILE A 261 -7.67 8.63 -5.93
N GLY A 262 -8.24 7.63 -6.59
CA GLY A 262 -7.48 6.59 -7.27
C GLY A 262 -7.06 7.05 -8.67
N GLN A 263 -5.82 7.52 -8.85
CA GLN A 263 -5.31 7.89 -10.18
C GLN A 263 -4.92 6.65 -10.99
N LYS A 264 -3.91 5.88 -10.55
CA LYS A 264 -3.70 4.53 -11.07
C LYS A 264 -4.69 3.58 -10.40
N MET A 265 -4.54 3.37 -9.09
CA MET A 265 -5.39 2.48 -8.30
C MET A 265 -5.18 2.70 -6.80
N PHE A 266 -6.26 2.69 -6.03
CA PHE A 266 -6.24 2.15 -4.67
C PHE A 266 -7.09 0.89 -4.65
N ASN A 267 -6.62 -0.23 -4.09
CA ASN A 267 -7.41 -1.46 -4.07
C ASN A 267 -8.65 -1.29 -3.17
N THR A 268 -8.51 -0.50 -2.10
CA THR A 268 -9.60 -0.02 -1.25
C THR A 268 -9.47 1.46 -0.90
N GLY A 269 -10.58 2.20 -0.86
CA GLY A 269 -10.59 3.57 -0.37
C GLY A 269 -10.42 3.59 1.14
N ILE A 270 -11.39 3.04 1.85
CA ILE A 270 -11.35 2.89 3.31
C ILE A 270 -11.58 1.42 3.68
N ALA A 271 -10.58 0.78 4.28
CA ALA A 271 -10.69 -0.57 4.83
C ALA A 271 -11.01 -0.53 6.33
N ILE A 272 -12.02 -1.29 6.77
CA ILE A 272 -12.48 -1.29 8.17
C ILE A 272 -12.60 -2.73 8.70
N GLY A 273 -11.86 -3.01 9.78
CA GLY A 273 -11.87 -4.30 10.47
C GLY A 273 -10.73 -5.22 10.04
N ALA A 274 -10.36 -6.17 10.92
CA ALA A 274 -9.18 -7.01 10.76
C ALA A 274 -9.19 -7.81 9.45
N PHE A 275 -10.37 -8.29 9.06
CA PHE A 275 -10.49 -9.20 7.91
C PHE A 275 -10.55 -8.42 6.59
N ALA A 276 -10.56 -7.09 6.64
CA ALA A 276 -10.57 -6.27 5.44
C ALA A 276 -9.22 -6.30 4.71
N TRP A 277 -8.11 -6.50 5.43
CA TRP A 277 -6.76 -6.58 4.86
C TRP A 277 -6.12 -7.98 4.93
N SER A 278 -6.72 -8.91 5.68
CA SER A 278 -6.17 -10.24 5.92
C SER A 278 -7.13 -11.33 5.46
N PHE A 279 -6.57 -12.49 5.09
CA PHE A 279 -7.34 -13.71 4.84
C PHE A 279 -7.59 -14.54 6.10
N ASN A 280 -6.77 -14.35 7.15
CA ASN A 280 -6.59 -15.33 8.22
C ASN A 280 -6.64 -14.75 9.64
N ASP A 281 -6.98 -13.48 9.79
CA ASP A 281 -7.14 -12.88 11.12
C ASP A 281 -8.31 -13.54 11.85
N ASP A 282 -8.16 -13.73 13.15
CA ASP A 282 -9.14 -14.37 14.03
C ASP A 282 -9.69 -13.42 15.10
N VAL A 283 -9.18 -12.19 15.18
CA VAL A 283 -9.59 -11.18 16.18
C VAL A 283 -10.35 -10.04 15.52
N PHE A 284 -11.51 -9.72 16.09
CA PHE A 284 -12.31 -8.56 15.66
C PHE A 284 -11.70 -7.27 16.20
N LEU A 285 -11.67 -6.24 15.37
CA LEU A 285 -11.46 -4.86 15.82
C LEU A 285 -12.75 -4.30 16.40
N GLN A 286 -12.65 -3.29 17.26
CA GLN A 286 -13.79 -2.84 18.04
C GLN A 286 -13.94 -1.32 18.11
N GLY A 287 -15.17 -0.86 17.87
CA GLY A 287 -15.58 0.53 17.96
C GLY A 287 -16.07 0.97 19.35
N PRO A 288 -16.89 2.05 19.42
CA PRO A 288 -17.57 2.70 18.30
C PRO A 288 -16.64 3.54 17.44
N ALA A 289 -16.81 3.53 16.11
CA ALA A 289 -16.11 4.45 15.19
C ALA A 289 -17.07 5.08 14.19
N THR A 290 -16.67 6.23 13.64
CA THR A 290 -17.47 7.03 12.69
C THR A 290 -16.68 7.36 11.44
N VAL A 291 -17.19 6.97 10.27
CA VAL A 291 -16.59 7.24 8.95
C VAL A 291 -17.61 8.01 8.10
N THR A 292 -17.42 9.32 7.94
CA THR A 292 -18.47 10.17 7.37
C THR A 292 -17.99 11.26 6.44
N ASN A 293 -18.82 11.61 5.45
CA ASN A 293 -18.59 12.76 4.57
C ASN A 293 -17.25 12.73 3.82
N ASN A 294 -16.69 11.55 3.57
CA ASN A 294 -15.51 11.43 2.71
C ASN A 294 -15.94 11.43 1.23
N LEU A 295 -15.15 12.07 0.38
CA LEU A 295 -15.32 12.08 -1.07
C LEU A 295 -14.34 11.07 -1.69
N ILE A 296 -14.85 10.06 -2.38
CA ILE A 296 -14.06 8.96 -2.94
C ILE A 296 -14.32 8.89 -4.45
N SER A 297 -13.24 8.91 -5.25
CA SER A 297 -13.33 8.94 -6.71
C SER A 297 -12.16 8.26 -7.41
N GLY A 298 -12.31 8.01 -8.72
CA GLY A 298 -11.28 7.41 -9.55
C GLY A 298 -11.27 5.88 -9.51
N ASN A 299 -10.10 5.29 -9.74
CA ASN A 299 -9.90 3.84 -9.85
C ASN A 299 -9.79 3.19 -8.47
N ILE A 300 -10.94 2.87 -7.88
CA ILE A 300 -11.04 2.28 -6.54
C ILE A 300 -12.09 1.15 -6.57
N PRO A 301 -11.68 -0.13 -6.62
CA PRO A 301 -12.62 -1.24 -6.75
C PRO A 301 -13.64 -1.30 -5.59
N PHE A 302 -13.14 -1.12 -4.36
CA PHE A 302 -13.95 -0.97 -3.16
C PHE A 302 -13.74 0.41 -2.55
N ALA A 303 -14.73 1.29 -2.62
CA ALA A 303 -14.67 2.58 -1.95
C ALA A 303 -14.61 2.40 -0.42
N ILE A 304 -15.45 1.52 0.14
CA ILE A 304 -15.41 1.14 1.55
C ILE A 304 -15.72 -0.35 1.70
N GLY A 305 -14.80 -1.10 2.30
CA GLY A 305 -14.94 -2.53 2.61
C GLY A 305 -14.91 -2.77 4.12
N VAL A 306 -15.86 -3.56 4.64
CA VAL A 306 -16.00 -3.81 6.08
C VAL A 306 -16.07 -5.31 6.39
N ASN A 307 -15.12 -5.80 7.19
CA ASN A 307 -15.17 -7.16 7.76
C ASN A 307 -14.26 -7.29 8.99
N GLY A 308 -14.66 -8.04 10.01
CA GLY A 308 -13.89 -8.23 11.25
C GLY A 308 -14.02 -7.06 12.23
N TRP A 309 -15.25 -6.56 12.43
CA TRP A 309 -15.55 -5.40 13.29
C TRP A 309 -16.70 -5.66 14.28
N THR A 310 -16.57 -5.14 15.51
CA THR A 310 -17.61 -5.17 16.55
C THR A 310 -17.73 -3.84 17.29
N GLY A 311 -18.68 -3.72 18.22
CA GLY A 311 -18.71 -2.63 19.20
C GLY A 311 -19.19 -1.27 18.69
N GLY A 312 -19.81 -1.19 17.49
CA GLY A 312 -20.38 0.05 16.97
C GLY A 312 -19.67 0.57 15.72
N LEU A 313 -20.42 0.82 14.65
CA LEU A 313 -19.88 1.44 13.44
C LEU A 313 -20.92 2.34 12.76
N THR A 314 -20.54 3.60 12.51
CA THR A 314 -21.35 4.52 11.70
C THR A 314 -20.58 4.86 10.42
N VAL A 315 -21.12 4.50 9.27
CA VAL A 315 -20.57 4.84 7.95
C VAL A 315 -21.64 5.57 7.14
N THR A 316 -21.63 6.90 7.13
CA THR A 316 -22.71 7.69 6.51
C THR A 316 -22.24 8.94 5.78
N GLY A 317 -22.99 9.39 4.76
CA GLY A 317 -22.69 10.63 4.04
C GLY A 317 -21.44 10.60 3.17
N ASN A 318 -20.78 9.46 2.99
CA ASN A 318 -19.63 9.33 2.09
C ASN A 318 -20.12 9.35 0.63
N ASP A 319 -19.50 10.18 -0.20
CA ASP A 319 -19.80 10.26 -1.62
C ASP A 319 -18.83 9.37 -2.41
N VAL A 320 -19.39 8.35 -3.07
CA VAL A 320 -18.66 7.39 -3.91
C VAL A 320 -19.07 7.47 -5.38
N SER A 321 -19.83 8.51 -5.75
CA SER A 321 -20.37 8.67 -7.11
C SER A 321 -19.29 8.90 -8.17
N GLY A 322 -18.11 9.36 -7.76
CA GLY A 322 -16.96 9.57 -8.65
C GLY A 322 -16.06 8.35 -8.85
N VAL A 323 -16.38 7.20 -8.25
CA VAL A 323 -15.63 5.96 -8.45
C VAL A 323 -16.00 5.37 -9.82
N ASN A 324 -15.04 5.35 -10.76
CA ASN A 324 -15.29 5.00 -12.16
C ASN A 324 -14.93 3.53 -12.47
N SER A 325 -15.64 2.96 -13.46
CA SER A 325 -15.73 1.54 -13.86
C SER A 325 -14.41 0.80 -14.22
N PRO A 326 -14.39 -0.56 -14.26
CA PRO A 326 -15.37 -1.50 -13.72
C PRO A 326 -14.77 -2.40 -12.62
N SER A 327 -15.40 -2.34 -11.45
CA SER A 327 -15.20 -3.25 -10.33
C SER A 327 -15.28 -4.73 -10.76
N SER A 328 -16.12 -5.05 -11.77
CA SER A 328 -16.27 -6.42 -12.29
C SER A 328 -15.03 -7.04 -12.90
N ASN A 329 -14.11 -6.28 -13.47
CA ASN A 329 -12.92 -6.87 -14.09
C ASN A 329 -11.93 -7.43 -13.06
N TYR A 330 -12.03 -7.03 -11.79
CA TYR A 330 -11.23 -7.60 -10.71
C TYR A 330 -11.73 -8.98 -10.28
N SER A 331 -12.93 -9.41 -10.73
CA SER A 331 -13.47 -10.73 -10.41
C SER A 331 -12.65 -11.90 -10.94
N ASP A 332 -11.63 -11.65 -11.76
CA ASP A 332 -10.64 -12.62 -12.21
C ASP A 332 -9.56 -12.97 -11.19
N ALA A 333 -9.45 -12.18 -10.11
CA ALA A 333 -8.42 -12.38 -9.10
C ALA A 333 -8.68 -13.67 -8.32
N ASN A 334 -8.28 -14.82 -8.88
CA ASN A 334 -8.54 -16.15 -8.32
C ASN A 334 -7.85 -16.40 -6.98
N LEU A 335 -6.86 -15.56 -6.63
CA LEU A 335 -6.24 -15.55 -5.30
C LEU A 335 -7.17 -14.97 -4.22
N CYS A 336 -8.22 -14.24 -4.61
CA CYS A 336 -9.24 -13.73 -3.72
C CYS A 336 -10.29 -14.79 -3.42
N VAL A 337 -10.88 -14.68 -2.23
CA VAL A 337 -12.04 -15.47 -1.86
C VAL A 337 -13.23 -15.18 -2.78
N THR A 338 -14.00 -16.22 -3.10
CA THR A 338 -15.16 -16.14 -4.02
C THR A 338 -16.12 -15.03 -3.64
N ALA A 339 -16.39 -14.82 -2.35
CA ALA A 339 -17.27 -13.76 -1.87
C ALA A 339 -16.82 -12.34 -2.28
N THR A 340 -15.51 -12.04 -2.17
CA THR A 340 -14.94 -10.76 -2.61
C THR A 340 -15.07 -10.60 -4.13
N ARG A 341 -14.84 -11.68 -4.87
CA ARG A 341 -14.97 -11.68 -6.33
C ARG A 341 -16.41 -11.48 -6.81
N ASP A 342 -17.38 -12.01 -6.09
CA ASP A 342 -18.79 -11.84 -6.43
C ASP A 342 -19.27 -10.41 -6.19
N LEU A 343 -18.74 -9.72 -5.17
CA LEU A 343 -18.99 -8.29 -4.98
C LEU A 343 -18.44 -7.46 -6.15
N TRP A 344 -17.27 -7.81 -6.65
CA TRP A 344 -16.72 -7.19 -7.87
C TRP A 344 -17.64 -7.41 -9.08
N LYS A 345 -18.12 -8.64 -9.32
CA LYS A 345 -19.08 -8.92 -10.41
C LYS A 345 -20.34 -8.05 -10.31
N GLN A 346 -20.80 -7.76 -9.09
CA GLN A 346 -21.95 -6.89 -8.82
C GLN A 346 -21.63 -5.39 -8.92
N SER A 347 -20.35 -5.03 -9.14
CA SER A 347 -19.85 -3.66 -9.09
C SER A 347 -20.14 -2.95 -7.76
N SER A 348 -20.06 -3.70 -6.66
CA SER A 348 -20.32 -3.21 -5.31
C SER A 348 -19.14 -2.40 -4.80
N HIS A 349 -19.26 -1.07 -4.75
CA HIS A 349 -18.21 -0.18 -4.20
C HIS A 349 -18.26 -0.07 -2.67
N LEU A 350 -19.43 -0.29 -2.08
CA LEU A 350 -19.64 -0.32 -0.65
C LEU A 350 -20.05 -1.74 -0.28
N ALA A 351 -19.25 -2.44 0.52
CA ALA A 351 -19.50 -3.83 0.84
C ALA A 351 -19.20 -4.17 2.29
N TYR A 352 -19.97 -5.11 2.83
CA TYR A 352 -19.71 -5.66 4.15
C TYR A 352 -20.12 -7.13 4.27
N TYR A 353 -19.45 -7.86 5.15
CA TYR A 353 -19.87 -9.20 5.54
C TYR A 353 -20.69 -9.15 6.83
N PRO A 354 -21.97 -9.57 6.83
CA PRO A 354 -22.89 -9.33 7.96
C PRO A 354 -22.50 -10.08 9.24
N THR A 355 -21.94 -11.30 9.13
CA THR A 355 -21.45 -12.06 10.29
C THR A 355 -20.16 -11.45 10.85
N GLY A 356 -19.37 -10.82 9.99
CA GLY A 356 -18.13 -10.12 10.35
C GLY A 356 -18.33 -8.69 10.85
N LEU A 357 -19.56 -8.17 10.86
CA LEU A 357 -19.90 -6.85 11.39
C LEU A 357 -20.98 -6.97 12.47
N THR A 358 -20.55 -7.03 13.73
CA THR A 358 -21.42 -7.26 14.88
C THR A 358 -21.61 -5.99 15.73
N GLY A 359 -22.63 -6.00 16.61
CA GLY A 359 -23.01 -4.83 17.40
C GLY A 359 -23.85 -3.80 16.63
N THR A 360 -23.97 -2.59 17.17
CA THR A 360 -24.75 -1.51 16.55
C THR A 360 -24.08 -1.04 15.25
N ARG A 361 -24.85 -0.92 14.17
CA ARG A 361 -24.35 -0.39 12.90
C ARG A 361 -25.31 0.59 12.27
N ASN A 362 -24.77 1.65 11.68
CA ASN A 362 -25.50 2.62 10.88
C ASN A 362 -24.73 2.83 9.57
N LEU A 363 -25.12 2.11 8.53
CA LEU A 363 -24.49 2.18 7.20
C LEU A 363 -25.40 2.96 6.25
N GLN A 364 -24.81 3.83 5.44
CA GLN A 364 -25.53 4.53 4.36
C GLN A 364 -26.10 3.57 3.32
N SER A 365 -27.05 4.09 2.54
CA SER A 365 -27.53 3.41 1.33
C SER A 365 -26.37 3.09 0.38
N GLY A 366 -26.49 1.96 -0.32
CA GLY A 366 -25.52 1.51 -1.32
C GLY A 366 -24.58 0.40 -0.83
N PHE A 367 -24.52 0.15 0.49
CA PHE A 367 -23.83 -1.02 1.01
C PHE A 367 -24.49 -2.31 0.54
N VAL A 368 -23.69 -3.20 -0.06
CA VAL A 368 -24.09 -4.53 -0.48
C VAL A 368 -23.63 -5.56 0.55
N VAL A 369 -24.53 -6.48 0.88
CA VAL A 369 -24.25 -7.61 1.77
C VAL A 369 -23.49 -8.66 0.99
N ALA A 370 -22.32 -9.07 1.47
CA ALA A 370 -21.60 -10.20 0.89
C ALA A 370 -22.30 -11.52 1.23
N ASP A 371 -22.52 -12.37 0.22
CA ASP A 371 -23.16 -13.69 0.36
C ASP A 371 -22.26 -14.76 1.02
N GLY A 372 -20.99 -14.40 1.27
CA GLY A 372 -20.02 -15.21 1.99
C GLY A 372 -18.98 -14.34 2.69
N ASN A 373 -18.04 -14.97 3.39
CA ASN A 373 -16.99 -14.26 4.12
C ASN A 373 -16.04 -13.53 3.15
N SER A 374 -16.34 -12.26 2.86
CA SER A 374 -15.54 -11.39 1.98
C SER A 374 -14.37 -10.83 2.76
N THR A 375 -13.18 -11.38 2.54
CA THR A 375 -11.93 -10.96 3.20
C THR A 375 -10.96 -10.38 2.19
N ASN A 376 -9.92 -9.72 2.72
CA ASN A 376 -8.81 -9.16 1.96
C ASN A 376 -9.23 -8.35 0.72
N PHE A 377 -9.90 -7.22 0.93
CA PHE A 377 -10.40 -6.36 -0.16
C PHE A 377 -9.29 -5.79 -1.05
N ILE A 378 -8.01 -5.93 -0.66
CA ILE A 378 -6.87 -5.49 -1.46
C ILE A 378 -6.34 -6.56 -2.43
N CYS A 379 -6.92 -7.75 -2.49
CA CYS A 379 -6.37 -8.85 -3.31
C CYS A 379 -6.57 -8.66 -4.83
N THR A 380 -6.89 -7.44 -5.28
CA THR A 380 -7.14 -7.11 -6.68
C THR A 380 -5.94 -7.47 -7.56
N THR A 381 -6.21 -8.08 -8.72
CA THR A 381 -5.21 -8.26 -9.78
C THR A 381 -5.54 -7.35 -10.95
N PRO A 382 -4.56 -6.95 -11.78
CA PRO A 382 -4.86 -6.38 -13.08
C PRO A 382 -5.84 -7.28 -13.84
N SER A 383 -6.74 -6.70 -14.64
CA SER A 383 -7.69 -7.46 -15.45
C SER A 383 -6.94 -8.47 -16.31
N LEU A 384 -7.32 -9.75 -16.25
CA LEU A 384 -6.69 -10.76 -17.07
C LEU A 384 -7.11 -10.58 -18.54
N PRO A 385 -6.24 -10.89 -19.50
CA PRO A 385 -6.62 -10.83 -20.91
C PRO A 385 -7.69 -11.89 -21.22
N THR A 386 -8.48 -11.68 -22.27
CA THR A 386 -9.43 -12.70 -22.77
C THR A 386 -8.73 -13.77 -23.62
N SER A 387 -7.50 -13.50 -24.06
CA SER A 387 -6.68 -14.41 -24.85
C SER A 387 -5.20 -14.14 -24.70
N ILE A 388 -4.38 -15.19 -24.81
CA ILE A 388 -2.91 -15.11 -24.90
C ILE A 388 -2.49 -15.86 -26.16
N SER A 389 -1.57 -15.29 -26.94
CA SER A 389 -1.11 -15.89 -28.19
C SER A 389 0.40 -16.05 -28.21
N TYR A 390 0.85 -17.09 -28.90
CA TYR A 390 2.25 -17.43 -29.13
C TYR A 390 2.48 -17.58 -30.63
N GLY A 391 3.42 -16.82 -31.15
CA GLY A 391 4.01 -17.02 -32.48
C GLY A 391 4.93 -18.24 -32.51
N LEU A 392 5.42 -18.55 -33.70
CA LEU A 392 6.32 -19.68 -33.94
C LEU A 392 7.56 -19.61 -33.03
N ASN A 393 7.85 -20.70 -32.31
CA ASN A 393 8.93 -20.82 -31.33
C ASN A 393 8.81 -19.93 -30.09
N GLU A 394 7.69 -19.23 -29.87
CA GLU A 394 7.51 -18.38 -28.69
C GLU A 394 7.02 -19.15 -27.47
N LEU A 395 6.40 -20.32 -27.66
CA LEU A 395 6.01 -21.21 -26.56
C LEU A 395 6.98 -22.39 -26.46
N ALA A 396 7.72 -22.44 -25.36
CA ALA A 396 8.52 -23.58 -24.92
C ALA A 396 8.39 -23.73 -23.40
N ALA A 397 7.60 -24.70 -22.95
CA ALA A 397 7.23 -24.87 -21.55
C ALA A 397 7.70 -26.23 -21.00
N VAL A 398 8.12 -26.23 -19.75
CA VAL A 398 8.41 -27.44 -18.96
C VAL A 398 7.18 -27.83 -18.13
N PRO A 399 7.06 -29.07 -17.64
CA PRO A 399 5.94 -29.49 -16.80
C PRO A 399 5.70 -28.55 -15.61
N ASN A 400 4.44 -28.45 -15.18
CA ASN A 400 3.93 -27.53 -14.15
C ASN A 400 3.97 -26.04 -14.52
N THR A 401 3.87 -25.71 -15.81
CA THR A 401 3.82 -24.31 -16.30
C THR A 401 2.40 -23.89 -16.62
N VAL A 402 1.98 -22.70 -16.15
CA VAL A 402 0.75 -22.04 -16.62
C VAL A 402 0.99 -21.44 -18.00
N LEU A 403 0.31 -21.96 -19.01
CA LEU A 403 0.42 -21.51 -20.41
C LEU A 403 -0.45 -20.28 -20.68
N ALA A 404 -1.59 -20.17 -20.00
CA ALA A 404 -2.45 -19.00 -20.10
C ALA A 404 -3.27 -18.83 -18.82
N ASN A 405 -3.36 -17.59 -18.32
CA ASN A 405 -4.25 -17.19 -17.23
C ASN A 405 -5.15 -16.06 -17.75
N LEU A 406 -6.44 -16.35 -17.90
CA LEU A 406 -7.37 -15.55 -18.68
C LEU A 406 -8.60 -15.14 -17.86
N HIS A 407 -9.29 -14.11 -18.34
CA HIS A 407 -10.56 -13.61 -17.79
C HIS A 407 -11.59 -14.73 -17.62
N ASN A 408 -12.56 -14.57 -16.72
CA ASN A 408 -13.59 -15.58 -16.38
C ASN A 408 -13.03 -16.86 -15.73
N SER A 409 -11.94 -16.74 -14.96
CA SER A 409 -11.33 -17.86 -14.23
C SER A 409 -10.91 -19.02 -15.15
N ILE A 410 -10.37 -18.72 -16.33
CA ILE A 410 -9.89 -19.73 -17.26
C ILE A 410 -8.37 -19.82 -17.20
N ILE A 411 -7.86 -20.99 -16.84
CA ILE A 411 -6.42 -21.26 -16.76
C ILE A 411 -6.10 -22.43 -17.67
N THR A 412 -5.08 -22.31 -18.53
CA THR A 412 -4.52 -23.47 -19.24
C THR A 412 -3.13 -23.79 -18.71
N GLN A 413 -2.91 -25.04 -18.30
CA GLN A 413 -1.69 -25.49 -17.66
C GLN A 413 -1.11 -26.71 -18.38
N TYR A 414 0.21 -26.73 -18.55
CA TYR A 414 0.98 -27.92 -18.86
C TYR A 414 1.39 -28.58 -17.54
N GLN A 415 0.83 -29.76 -17.27
CA GLN A 415 0.90 -30.43 -15.98
C GLN A 415 2.17 -31.26 -15.82
N GLY A 416 2.44 -31.69 -14.58
CA GLY A 416 3.57 -32.54 -14.20
C GLY A 416 3.64 -33.88 -14.92
N ASP A 417 2.53 -34.35 -15.48
CA ASP A 417 2.35 -35.65 -16.11
C ASP A 417 2.29 -35.57 -17.64
N ASN A 418 2.75 -34.48 -18.28
CA ASN A 418 2.62 -34.21 -19.72
C ASN A 418 1.21 -33.81 -20.22
N ASN A 419 0.21 -33.76 -19.36
CA ASN A 419 -1.13 -33.36 -19.80
C ASN A 419 -1.19 -31.84 -20.04
N ILE A 420 -1.99 -31.40 -21.01
CA ILE A 420 -2.39 -29.99 -21.12
C ILE A 420 -3.85 -29.92 -20.73
N VAL A 421 -4.18 -29.09 -19.76
CA VAL A 421 -5.56 -28.97 -19.27
C VAL A 421 -5.97 -27.50 -19.20
N THR A 422 -7.13 -27.20 -19.76
CA THR A 422 -7.82 -25.94 -19.52
C THR A 422 -8.84 -26.16 -18.40
N TYR A 423 -8.74 -25.34 -17.36
CA TYR A 423 -9.57 -25.33 -16.17
C TYR A 423 -10.47 -24.10 -16.14
N ASN A 424 -11.69 -24.29 -15.62
CA ASN A 424 -12.52 -23.24 -15.08
C ASN A 424 -12.41 -23.26 -13.55
N THR A 425 -11.89 -22.18 -12.96
CA THR A 425 -11.67 -22.03 -11.51
C THR A 425 -12.68 -21.12 -10.83
N SER A 426 -13.81 -20.82 -11.50
CA SER A 426 -14.79 -19.84 -11.01
C SER A 426 -15.41 -20.20 -9.66
N THR A 427 -15.48 -21.49 -9.32
CA THR A 427 -16.01 -22.01 -8.05
C THR A 427 -14.95 -22.11 -6.93
N GLY A 428 -13.69 -21.83 -7.23
CA GLY A 428 -12.54 -22.11 -6.35
C GLY A 428 -11.91 -23.49 -6.56
N ASP A 429 -12.60 -24.41 -7.25
CA ASP A 429 -12.07 -25.72 -7.65
C ASP A 429 -11.53 -25.69 -9.09
N TYR A 430 -10.54 -26.53 -9.39
CA TYR A 430 -10.03 -26.70 -10.76
C TYR A 430 -10.91 -27.69 -11.54
N VAL A 431 -11.93 -27.17 -12.24
CA VAL A 431 -12.83 -27.97 -13.08
C VAL A 431 -12.31 -28.02 -14.51
N ALA A 432 -11.85 -29.18 -14.98
CA ALA A 432 -11.35 -29.33 -16.35
C ALA A 432 -12.48 -29.09 -17.37
N VAL A 433 -12.28 -28.15 -18.29
CA VAL A 433 -13.18 -27.85 -19.42
C VAL A 433 -12.65 -28.35 -20.76
N TRP A 434 -11.35 -28.66 -20.83
CA TRP A 434 -10.70 -29.40 -21.91
C TRP A 434 -9.39 -30.03 -21.41
N SER A 435 -8.99 -31.17 -21.98
CA SER A 435 -7.70 -31.80 -21.72
C SER A 435 -7.18 -32.48 -22.98
N SER A 436 -5.86 -32.44 -23.19
CA SER A 436 -5.21 -33.24 -24.24
C SER A 436 -5.31 -34.74 -23.97
N GLY A 437 -5.47 -35.16 -22.71
CA GLY A 437 -5.62 -36.57 -22.32
C GLY A 437 -4.33 -37.38 -22.35
N HIS A 438 -3.19 -36.76 -22.64
CA HIS A 438 -1.90 -37.44 -22.78
C HIS A 438 -1.08 -37.33 -21.49
N THR A 439 -1.10 -38.39 -20.68
CA THR A 439 -0.35 -38.47 -19.42
C THR A 439 0.87 -39.40 -19.51
N SER A 440 1.89 -39.14 -18.68
CA SER A 440 3.14 -39.91 -18.61
C SER A 440 3.78 -39.78 -17.23
N THR A 441 4.00 -40.92 -16.59
CA THR A 441 4.71 -41.02 -15.31
C THR A 441 6.19 -40.65 -15.41
N VAL A 442 6.76 -40.63 -16.63
CA VAL A 442 8.15 -40.19 -16.86
C VAL A 442 8.31 -38.73 -16.42
N CYS A 443 7.35 -37.88 -16.77
CA CYS A 443 7.42 -36.44 -16.45
C CYS A 443 7.26 -36.16 -14.96
N GLU A 444 6.52 -37.02 -14.25
CA GLU A 444 6.40 -36.95 -12.80
C GLU A 444 7.74 -37.25 -12.11
N SER A 445 8.50 -38.21 -12.65
CA SER A 445 9.81 -38.62 -12.11
C SER A 445 10.98 -37.76 -12.60
N ASP A 446 10.88 -37.21 -13.81
CA ASP A 446 11.89 -36.40 -14.47
C ASP A 446 11.22 -35.37 -15.40
N ALA A 447 10.93 -34.20 -14.84
CA ALA A 447 10.33 -33.10 -15.61
C ALA A 447 11.22 -32.62 -16.77
N SER A 448 12.53 -32.85 -16.73
CA SER A 448 13.46 -32.43 -17.80
C SER A 448 13.32 -33.28 -19.06
N ALA A 449 12.75 -34.49 -18.93
CA ALA A 449 12.44 -35.35 -20.06
C ALA A 449 11.23 -34.85 -20.87
N CYS A 450 10.50 -33.84 -20.39
CA CYS A 450 9.21 -33.45 -20.96
C CYS A 450 9.16 -31.97 -21.36
N SER A 451 8.44 -31.66 -22.43
CA SER A 451 8.26 -30.28 -22.89
C SER A 451 6.99 -30.10 -23.70
N CYS A 452 6.47 -28.88 -23.74
CA CYS A 452 5.34 -28.45 -24.56
C CYS A 452 5.79 -27.28 -25.44
N ASN A 453 5.73 -27.42 -26.76
CA ASN A 453 6.34 -26.48 -27.70
C ASN A 453 5.39 -26.11 -28.84
N PHE A 454 5.26 -24.81 -29.15
CA PHE A 454 4.72 -24.35 -30.43
C PHE A 454 5.87 -24.08 -31.40
N GLN A 455 6.05 -24.97 -32.35
CA GLN A 455 7.28 -25.15 -33.09
C GLN A 455 7.39 -24.23 -34.30
N GLY A 456 8.60 -24.11 -34.86
CA GLY A 456 8.88 -23.28 -36.04
C GLY A 456 8.13 -23.68 -37.31
N ASP A 457 7.65 -24.92 -37.40
CA ASP A 457 6.82 -25.40 -38.50
C ASP A 457 5.32 -25.11 -38.29
N GLY A 458 4.91 -24.62 -37.11
CA GLY A 458 3.52 -24.32 -36.79
C GLY A 458 2.76 -25.48 -36.14
N ASN A 459 3.44 -26.54 -35.71
CA ASN A 459 2.85 -27.62 -34.92
C ASN A 459 2.91 -27.32 -33.41
N TRP A 460 1.86 -27.67 -32.67
CA TRP A 460 1.87 -27.62 -31.21
C TRP A 460 1.96 -29.03 -30.65
N VAL A 461 3.04 -29.30 -29.91
CA VAL A 461 3.43 -30.67 -29.56
C VAL A 461 3.89 -30.76 -28.11
N THR A 462 3.50 -31.82 -27.40
CA THR A 462 4.13 -32.22 -26.14
C THR A 462 5.08 -33.40 -26.37
N TYR A 463 6.19 -33.44 -25.67
CA TYR A 463 7.20 -34.49 -25.78
C TYR A 463 7.44 -35.19 -24.45
N VAL A 464 7.75 -36.49 -24.52
CA VAL A 464 8.31 -37.30 -23.42
C VAL A 464 9.56 -37.99 -23.94
N SER A 465 10.71 -37.72 -23.33
CA SER A 465 12.03 -38.22 -23.74
C SER A 465 12.32 -38.00 -25.23
N GLY A 466 11.87 -36.87 -25.78
CA GLY A 466 12.02 -36.53 -27.19
C GLY A 466 11.01 -37.19 -28.14
N ALA A 467 10.11 -38.04 -27.65
CA ALA A 467 9.02 -38.63 -28.44
C ALA A 467 7.73 -37.81 -28.31
N PRO A 468 7.07 -37.42 -29.43
CA PRO A 468 5.83 -36.66 -29.37
C PRO A 468 4.71 -37.51 -28.75
N GLN A 469 3.89 -36.91 -27.89
CA GLN A 469 2.75 -37.55 -27.24
C GLN A 469 1.42 -36.97 -27.72
N PHE A 470 1.26 -35.65 -27.60
CA PHE A 470 0.18 -34.86 -28.20
C PHE A 470 0.76 -34.04 -29.35
N ALA A 471 0.04 -33.95 -30.48
CA ALA A 471 0.39 -33.09 -31.60
C ALA A 471 -0.88 -32.58 -32.29
N THR A 472 -0.91 -31.31 -32.69
CA THR A 472 -2.05 -30.73 -33.42
C THR A 472 -2.04 -31.03 -34.92
N HIS A 473 -0.93 -31.57 -35.45
CA HIS A 473 -0.75 -31.88 -36.88
C HIS A 473 -1.00 -30.68 -37.80
N THR A 474 -0.57 -29.50 -37.34
CA THR A 474 -0.69 -28.23 -38.06
C THR A 474 0.59 -27.83 -38.77
N GLU A 475 1.49 -28.78 -39.04
CA GLU A 475 2.78 -28.54 -39.67
C GLU A 475 2.60 -27.78 -41.00
N ASN A 476 3.40 -26.75 -41.21
CA ASN A 476 3.40 -25.84 -42.37
C ASN A 476 2.15 -24.94 -42.50
N ALA A 477 1.05 -25.22 -41.79
CA ALA A 477 -0.19 -24.45 -41.84
C ALA A 477 -0.32 -23.47 -40.67
N GLY A 478 0.06 -23.89 -39.46
CA GLY A 478 -0.04 -23.08 -38.24
C GLY A 478 0.94 -21.90 -38.21
N LYS A 479 0.48 -20.77 -37.66
CA LYS A 479 1.29 -19.55 -37.47
C LYS A 479 1.10 -18.89 -36.11
N LEU A 480 -0.09 -19.01 -35.52
CA LEU A 480 -0.38 -18.40 -34.23
C LEU A 480 -1.21 -19.36 -33.38
N LEU A 481 -0.65 -19.81 -32.27
CA LEU A 481 -1.35 -20.54 -31.21
C LEU A 481 -2.01 -19.53 -30.28
N THR A 482 -3.30 -19.67 -29.98
CA THR A 482 -4.04 -18.74 -29.13
C THR A 482 -4.86 -19.49 -28.11
N PHE A 483 -4.65 -19.19 -26.83
CA PHE A 483 -5.49 -19.59 -25.71
C PHE A 483 -6.63 -18.57 -25.55
N LEU A 484 -7.84 -19.03 -25.31
CA LEU A 484 -9.09 -18.28 -25.27
C LEU A 484 -9.82 -18.55 -23.96
N ASN A 485 -10.48 -17.54 -23.42
CA ASN A 485 -11.30 -17.68 -22.21
C ASN A 485 -12.70 -18.31 -22.43
N LYS A 486 -12.92 -18.91 -23.59
CA LYS A 486 -14.17 -19.57 -23.99
C LYS A 486 -13.85 -20.65 -25.02
N SER A 487 -14.73 -21.65 -25.13
CA SER A 487 -14.66 -22.64 -26.22
C SER A 487 -14.55 -21.93 -27.59
N PRO A 488 -13.61 -22.32 -28.46
CA PRO A 488 -12.87 -23.60 -28.46
C PRO A 488 -11.59 -23.60 -27.61
N TRP A 489 -11.44 -22.77 -26.58
CA TRP A 489 -10.38 -22.73 -25.53
C TRP A 489 -8.94 -22.53 -26.01
N ILE A 490 -8.52 -23.22 -27.05
CA ILE A 490 -7.24 -23.11 -27.73
C ILE A 490 -7.52 -23.22 -29.24
N GLN A 491 -6.89 -22.38 -30.03
CA GLN A 491 -6.97 -22.43 -31.48
C GLN A 491 -5.59 -22.16 -32.10
N ILE A 492 -5.36 -22.72 -33.28
CA ILE A 492 -4.23 -22.38 -34.14
C ILE A 492 -4.78 -21.78 -35.42
N THR A 493 -4.22 -20.65 -35.84
CA THR A 493 -4.56 -19.98 -37.11
C THR A 493 -3.36 -19.89 -38.04
N ASN A 494 -3.62 -19.79 -39.34
CA ASN A 494 -2.60 -19.56 -40.36
C ASN A 494 -2.26 -18.06 -40.50
N SER A 495 -1.38 -17.71 -41.46
CA SER A 495 -0.94 -16.32 -41.68
C SER A 495 -2.04 -15.36 -42.13
N ALA A 496 -3.15 -15.89 -42.67
CA ALA A 496 -4.32 -15.11 -43.04
C ALA A 496 -5.33 -14.99 -41.89
N GLY A 497 -5.03 -15.56 -40.71
CA GLY A 497 -5.93 -15.61 -39.56
C GLY A 497 -7.04 -16.67 -39.68
N ALA A 498 -6.98 -17.55 -40.68
CA ALA A 498 -7.96 -18.62 -40.82
C ALA A 498 -7.63 -19.77 -39.84
N LEU A 499 -8.67 -20.33 -39.23
CA LEU A 499 -8.58 -21.45 -38.30
C LEU A 499 -8.00 -22.69 -39.00
N VAL A 500 -7.01 -23.32 -38.38
CA VAL A 500 -6.41 -24.58 -38.86
C VAL A 500 -6.55 -25.74 -37.89
N TRP A 501 -6.75 -25.46 -36.60
CA TRP A 501 -7.03 -26.45 -35.56
C TRP A 501 -7.64 -25.75 -34.34
N ASP A 502 -8.53 -26.42 -33.60
CA ASP A 502 -8.96 -26.00 -32.26
C ASP A 502 -9.35 -27.17 -31.35
N THR A 503 -9.69 -26.89 -30.08
CA THR A 503 -10.05 -27.96 -29.13
C THR A 503 -11.42 -28.61 -29.35
N THR A 504 -12.23 -28.12 -30.30
CA THR A 504 -13.47 -28.79 -30.71
C THR A 504 -13.22 -29.85 -31.78
N ASP A 505 -12.03 -29.87 -32.38
CA ASP A 505 -11.62 -30.96 -33.24
C ASP A 505 -11.52 -32.26 -32.43
N THR A 506 -12.40 -33.20 -32.73
CA THR A 506 -12.32 -34.57 -32.18
C THR A 506 -11.28 -35.34 -32.97
N SER A 507 -10.00 -35.22 -32.60
CA SER A 507 -8.93 -36.08 -33.12
C SER A 507 -8.85 -37.38 -32.34
#